data_AF-A0A0K6IL65-F1
#
_entry.id   AF-A0A0K6IL65-F1
#
_cell.length_a   1.000
_cell.length_b   1.000
_cell.length_c   1.000
_cell.angle_alpha   90.00
_cell.angle_beta   90.00
_cell.angle_gamma   90.00
#
_symmetry.space_group_name_H-M   'P 1'
#
loop_
_entity.id
_entity.type
_entity.pdbx_description
1 polymer ?
#
loop_
_entity_poly.entity_id
_entity_poly.type
_entity_poly.pdbx_seq_one_letter_code
_entity_poly.pdbx_strand_id
1 'polypeptide(L)' 'MSSSPFMNHLRSELRIRGYSMKTEKSYLYWIRYFIRFHNSTGTPYQCKTKS' A
#
# COMPACT_ATOMS: atom_id res chain seq x y z
N MET A 1 12.51 -3.84 0.54
CA MET A 1 11.48 -3.40 1.51
C MET A 1 10.69 -4.62 1.95
N SER A 2 10.74 -4.96 3.23
CA SER A 2 9.86 -5.99 3.81
C SER A 2 8.41 -5.63 3.46
N SER A 3 7.77 -6.44 2.62
CA SER A 3 6.38 -6.22 2.26
C SER A 3 5.53 -6.59 3.46
N SER A 4 4.64 -5.68 3.89
CA SER A 4 3.68 -5.95 4.96
C SER A 4 2.92 -7.26 4.66
N PRO A 5 2.68 -8.13 5.67
CA PRO A 5 1.89 -9.36 5.51
C PRO A 5 0.54 -9.11 4.81
N PHE A 6 -0.12 -7.98 5.11
CA PHE A 6 -1.35 -7.55 4.46
C PHE A 6 -1.18 -7.32 2.96
N MET A 7 -0.09 -6.63 2.56
CA MET A 7 0.18 -6.35 1.15
C MET A 7 0.50 -7.62 0.36
N ASN A 8 1.11 -8.62 0.99
CA ASN A 8 1.37 -9.91 0.36
C ASN A 8 0.08 -10.72 0.14
N HIS A 9 -0.82 -10.71 1.12
CA HIS A 9 -2.13 -11.33 0.99
C HIS A 9 -2.93 -10.71 -0.17
N LEU A 10 -2.96 -9.37 -0.25
CA LEU A 10 -3.61 -8.62 -1.33
C LEU A 10 -3.05 -8.97 -2.71
N ARG A 11 -1.72 -9.15 -2.82
CA ARG A 11 -1.11 -9.62 -4.07
C ARG A 11 -1.57 -11.01 -4.46
N SER A 12 -1.66 -11.94 -3.51
CA SER A 12 -2.13 -13.30 -3.77
C SER A 12 -3.56 -13.28 -4.30
N GLU A 13 -4.44 -12.50 -3.65
CA GLU A 13 -5.83 -12.33 -4.06
C GLU A 13 -5.95 -11.75 -5.48
N LEU A 14 -5.18 -10.70 -5.80
CA LEU A 14 -5.19 -10.08 -7.13
C LEU A 14 -4.67 -11.03 -8.21
N ARG A 15 -3.72 -11.90 -7.89
CA ARG A 15 -3.20 -12.93 -8.80
C ARG A 15 -4.18 -14.08 -9.03
N ILE A 16 -4.86 -14.54 -7.97
CA ILE A 16 -5.92 -15.56 -8.08
C ILE A 16 -7.03 -15.07 -9.01
N ARG A 17 -7.34 -13.77 -8.96
CA ARG A 17 -8.33 -13.13 -9.84
C ARG A 17 -7.83 -12.88 -11.27
N GLY A 18 -6.57 -13.19 -11.57
CA GLY A 18 -6.00 -13.05 -12.92
C GLY A 18 -5.81 -11.61 -13.37
N TYR A 19 -5.70 -10.65 -12.46
CA TYR A 19 -5.43 -9.26 -12.86
C TYR A 19 -4.02 -9.11 -13.43
N SER A 20 -3.86 -8.19 -14.37
CA SER A 20 -2.54 -7.86 -14.92
C SER A 20 -1.61 -7.28 -13.84
N MET A 21 -0.30 -7.48 -14.01
CA MET A 21 0.72 -6.91 -13.11
C MET A 21 0.66 -5.37 -13.04
N LYS A 22 0.16 -4.70 -14.09
CA LYS A 22 -0.05 -3.25 -14.10
C LYS A 22 -1.18 -2.87 -13.15
N THR A 23 -2.28 -3.61 -13.19
CA THR A 23 -3.43 -3.41 -12.30
C THR A 23 -3.05 -3.70 -10.84
N GLU A 24 -2.29 -4.78 -10.60
CA GLU A 24 -1.78 -5.12 -9.26
C GLU A 24 -1.01 -3.93 -8.65
N LYS A 25 -0.07 -3.34 -9.40
CA LYS A 25 0.71 -2.19 -8.93
C LYS A 25 -0.15 -0.96 -8.64
N SER A 26 -1.07 -0.61 -9.53
CA SER A 26 -1.94 0.56 -9.34
C SER A 26 -2.84 0.39 -8.10
N TYR A 27 -3.42 -0.79 -7.91
CA TYR A 27 -4.31 -1.06 -6.79
C TYR A 27 -3.55 -1.02 -5.47
N LEU A 28 -2.40 -1.68 -5.38
CA LEU A 28 -1.56 -1.64 -4.19
C LEU A 28 -1.10 -0.22 -3.85
N TYR A 29 -0.82 0.61 -4.85
CA TYR A 29 -0.48 2.01 -4.64
C TYR A 29 -1.63 2.77 -3.98
N TRP A 30 -2.83 2.71 -4.57
CA TRP A 30 -4.00 3.42 -4.05
C TRP A 30 -4.47 2.91 -2.70
N ILE A 31 -4.44 1.59 -2.46
CA ILE A 31 -4.77 1.01 -1.15
C ILE A 31 -3.79 1.52 -0.08
N ARG A 32 -2.49 1.55 -0.38
CA ARG A 32 -1.49 2.06 0.56
C ARG A 32 -1.64 3.56 0.79
N TYR A 33 -2.05 4.31 -0.21
CA TYR A 33 -2.36 5.74 -0.09
C TYR A 33 -3.60 5.96 0.78
N PHE A 34 -4.68 5.21 0.54
CA PHE A 34 -5.93 5.24 1.29
C PHE A 34 -5.71 4.93 2.78
N ILE A 35 -4.98 3.86 3.09
CA ILE A 35 -4.64 3.49 4.48
C ILE A 35 -3.87 4.62 5.16
N ARG A 36 -2.93 5.27 4.48
CA ARG A 36 -2.18 6.40 5.05
C ARG A 36 -3.06 7.62 5.25
N PHE A 37 -3.97 7.90 4.32
CA PHE A 37 -4.90 9.01 4.40
C PHE A 37 -5.84 8.85 5.62
N HIS A 38 -6.43 7.66 5.81
CA HIS A 38 -7.34 7.41 6.93
C HIS A 38 -6.63 7.24 8.28
N ASN A 39 -5.40 6.70 8.33
CA ASN A 39 -4.60 6.64 9.55
C ASN A 39 -3.97 7.98 9.94
N SER A 40 -4.17 9.05 9.16
CA SER A 40 -3.56 10.36 9.43
C SER A 40 -4.40 11.26 10.36
N THR A 41 -5.37 10.70 11.12
CA THR A 41 -6.19 11.43 12.09
C THR A 41 -5.42 11.90 13.34
N GLY A 42 -4.09 11.80 13.39
CA GLY A 42 -3.36 12.14 14.61
C GLY A 42 -1.87 12.40 14.55
N THR A 43 -1.24 12.71 13.40
CA THR A 43 0.13 13.26 13.46
C THR A 43 0.38 14.29 12.37
N PRO A 44 0.89 15.49 12.72
CA PRO A 44 1.34 16.46 11.73
C PRO A 44 2.50 15.84 10.96
N TYR A 45 2.57 16.14 9.66
CA TYR A 45 3.76 16.06 8.82
C TYR A 45 5.00 15.49 9.53
N GLN A 46 5.25 14.19 9.39
CA GLN A 46 6.55 13.61 9.71
C GLN A 46 7.56 14.28 8.77
N CYS A 47 8.22 15.34 9.26
CA CYS A 47 9.38 15.94 8.64
C CYS A 47 10.39 14.81 8.47
N LYS A 48 10.61 14.36 7.24
CA LYS A 48 11.69 13.44 6.93
C LYS A 48 12.99 14.21 7.13
N THR A 49 13.51 14.25 8.35
CA THR A 49 14.91 14.54 8.58
C THR A 49 15.70 13.41 7.93
N LYS A 50 16.15 13.66 6.70
CA LYS A 50 17.29 12.93 6.13
C LYS A 50 18.47 13.24 7.06
N SER A 51 18.94 12.22 7.78
CA SER A 51 20.31 12.22 8.32
C SER A 51 21.24 11.61 7.29
#